data_AF-A0A2H9QIX1-F1
#
_entry.id   AF-A0A2H9QIX1-F1
#
_cell.length_a   1.000
_cell.length_b   1.000
_cell.length_c   1.000
_cell.angle_alpha   90.00
_cell.angle_beta   90.00
_cell.angle_gamma   90.00
#
_symmetry.space_group_name_H-M   'P 1'
#
loop_
_entity.id
_entity.type
_entity.pdbx_description
1 polymer ?
#
loop_
_entity_poly.entity_id
_entity_poly.type
_entity_poly.pdbx_seq_one_letter_code
_entity_poly.pdbx_strand_id
1 'polypeptide(L)' 'MTIAYLKDLKKMSDDELEKKMEELKKELMKKRTQISSKQNPDKPGMMKEIKKAIARIKIIKHLRGGM' A
#
# COMPACT_ATOMS: atom_id res chain seq x y z
N MET A 1 -4.34 9.63 -6.64
CA MET A 1 -3.48 8.50 -6.22
C MET A 1 -3.94 7.31 -7.04
N THR A 2 -3.17 6.98 -8.06
CA THR A 2 -3.50 5.95 -9.02
C THR A 2 -3.58 4.63 -8.26
N ILE A 3 -4.78 4.08 -8.13
CA ILE A 3 -5.00 2.72 -7.66
C ILE A 3 -4.06 1.86 -8.51
N ALA A 4 -2.96 1.37 -7.94
CA ALA A 4 -2.06 0.50 -8.66
C ALA A 4 -2.90 -0.65 -9.21
N TYR A 5 -3.04 -0.72 -10.53
CA TYR A 5 -3.84 -1.75 -11.14
C TYR A 5 -3.15 -3.08 -10.81
N LEU A 6 -3.94 -4.09 -10.45
CA LEU A 6 -3.43 -5.42 -10.15
C LEU A 6 -2.52 -5.96 -11.27
N LYS A 7 -2.78 -5.55 -12.51
CA LYS A 7 -1.96 -5.86 -13.69
C LYS A 7 -0.53 -5.32 -13.58
N ASP A 8 -0.36 -4.11 -13.06
CA ASP A 8 0.97 -3.48 -12.89
C ASP A 8 1.74 -4.16 -11.76
N LEU A 9 1.06 -4.46 -10.64
CA LEU A 9 1.68 -5.18 -9.52
C LEU A 9 2.14 -6.59 -9.92
N LYS A 10 1.41 -7.26 -10.82
CA LYS A 10 1.81 -8.58 -11.35
C LYS A 10 3.04 -8.52 -12.26
N LYS A 11 3.37 -7.36 -12.85
CA LYS A 11 4.54 -7.18 -13.72
C LYS A 11 5.80 -6.79 -12.95
N MET A 12 5.66 -6.25 -11.74
CA MET A 12 6.77 -5.83 -10.88
C MET A 12 7.57 -7.03 -10.39
N SER A 13 8.90 -6.92 -10.25
CA SER A 13 9.71 -7.93 -9.56
C SER A 13 9.39 -7.97 -8.05
N ASP A 14 9.79 -9.03 -7.36
CA ASP A 14 9.55 -9.13 -5.91
C ASP A 14 10.25 -8.02 -5.12
N ASP A 15 11.47 -7.64 -5.51
CA ASP A 15 12.17 -6.46 -4.98
C ASP A 15 11.38 -5.16 -5.17
N GLU A 16 10.78 -4.97 -6.34
CA GLU A 16 9.98 -3.78 -6.63
C GLU A 16 8.68 -3.77 -5.81
N LEU A 17 8.06 -4.93 -5.64
CA LEU A 17 6.89 -5.09 -4.76
C LEU A 17 7.24 -4.80 -3.31
N GLU A 18 8.42 -5.22 -2.83
CA GLU A 18 8.89 -4.91 -1.47
C GLU A 18 9.14 -3.43 -1.28
N LYS A 19 9.89 -2.78 -2.18
CA LYS A 19 10.11 -1.32 -2.15
C LYS A 19 8.78 -0.57 -2.12
N LYS A 20 7.86 -0.93 -3.00
CA LYS A 20 6.53 -0.30 -3.06
C LYS A 20 5.70 -0.55 -1.79
N MET A 21 5.82 -1.73 -1.19
CA MET A 21 5.18 -2.05 0.08
C MET A 21 5.75 -1.22 1.23
N GLU A 22 7.06 -0.99 1.27
CA GLU A 22 7.71 -0.11 2.24
C GLU A 22 7.26 1.34 2.11
N GLU A 23 7.18 1.86 0.88
CA GLU A 23 6.66 3.20 0.61
C GLU A 23 5.23 3.37 1.13
N LEU A 24 4.34 2.41 0.81
CA LEU A 24 2.95 2.42 1.28
C LEU A 24 2.85 2.34 2.81
N LYS A 25 3.74 1.61 3.48
CA LYS A 25 3.81 1.58 4.95
C LYS A 25 4.25 2.94 5.52
N LYS A 26 5.25 3.59 4.92
CA LYS A 26 5.69 4.94 5.32
C LYS A 26 4.56 5.96 5.15
N GLU A 27 3.83 5.90 4.04
CA GLU A 27 2.65 6.75 3.84
C GLU A 27 1.54 6.48 4.86
N LEU A 28 1.29 5.21 5.17
CA LEU A 28 0.31 4.83 6.20
C LEU A 28 0.70 5.40 7.57
N MET A 29 1.99 5.37 7.92
CA MET A 29 2.50 5.91 9.17
C MET A 29 2.32 7.43 9.23
N LYS A 30 2.68 8.17 8.17
CA LYS A 30 2.45 9.62 8.09
C LYS A 30 0.97 9.97 8.30
N LYS A 31 0.06 9.23 7.66
CA LYS A 31 -1.38 9.45 7.82
C LYS A 31 -1.88 9.11 9.23
N ARG A 32 -1.33 8.07 9.87
CA ARG A 32 -1.64 7.78 11.29
C ARG A 32 -1.22 8.94 12.19
N THR A 33 -0.04 9.51 11.96
CA THR A 33 0.43 10.68 12.72
C THR A 33 -0.48 11.89 12.49
N GLN A 34 -0.88 12.18 11.24
CA GLN A 34 -1.82 13.28 10.94
C GLN A 34 -3.16 13.12 11.67
N ILE A 35 -3.73 11.91 11.65
CA ILE A 35 -4.97 11.58 12.37
C ILE A 35 -4.79 11.76 13.87
N SER A 36 -3.65 11.28 14.41
CA SER A 36 -3.32 11.42 15.84
C SER A 36 -3.16 12.88 16.27
N SER A 37 -2.60 13.72 15.40
CA SER A 37 -2.43 15.16 15.63
C SER A 37 -3.73 15.96 15.47
N LYS A 38 -4.90 15.30 15.35
CA LYS A 38 -6.21 15.92 15.05
C LYS A 38 -6.20 16.82 13.83
N GLN A 39 -5.22 16.67 12.93
CA GLN A 39 -5.26 17.34 11.64
C GLN A 39 -6.35 16.67 10.82
N ASN A 40 -7.29 17.49 10.32
CA ASN A 40 -8.43 16.99 9.59
C ASN A 40 -7.92 16.21 8.36
N PRO A 41 -8.17 14.90 8.24
CA PRO A 41 -7.61 14.13 7.16
C PRO A 41 -8.25 14.59 5.84
N ASP A 42 -7.43 15.08 4.90
CA ASP A 42 -7.89 15.60 3.60
C ASP A 42 -8.84 14.66 2.86
N LYS A 43 -8.69 13.33 3.07
CA LYS A 43 -9.56 12.29 2.50
C LYS A 43 -9.75 11.14 3.49
N PRO A 44 -10.92 10.96 4.10
CA PRO A 44 -11.18 9.86 5.05
C PRO A 44 -11.03 8.46 4.42
N GLY A 45 -11.16 8.34 3.08
CA GLY A 45 -10.98 7.07 2.35
C GLY A 45 -9.52 6.67 2.09
N MET A 46 -8.57 7.60 2.17
CA MET A 46 -7.21 7.39 1.69
C MET A 46 -6.44 6.33 2.50
N MET A 47 -6.69 6.24 3.80
CA MET A 47 -6.07 5.20 4.65
C MET A 47 -6.55 3.80 4.25
N LYS A 48 -7.83 3.68 3.88
CA LYS A 48 -8.42 2.42 3.42
C LYS A 48 -7.80 1.99 2.08
N GLU A 49 -7.54 2.94 1.19
CA GLU A 49 -6.88 2.67 -0.09
C GLU A 49 -5.45 2.15 0.09
N ILE A 50 -4.65 2.78 0.96
CA ILE A 50 -3.28 2.33 1.25
C ILE A 50 -3.28 0.92 1.84
N LYS A 51 -4.19 0.64 2.80
CA LYS A 51 -4.35 -0.71 3.37
C LYS A 51 -4.70 -1.75 2.29
N LYS A 52 -5.61 -1.41 1.36
CA LYS A 52 -5.97 -2.28 0.24
C LYS A 52 -4.79 -2.51 -0.70
N ALA A 53 -3.99 -1.48 -0.99
CA ALA A 53 -2.81 -1.61 -1.84
C ALA A 53 -1.77 -2.55 -1.21
N ILE A 54 -1.49 -2.41 0.09
CA ILE A 54 -0.60 -3.32 0.84
C ILE A 54 -1.14 -4.76 0.80
N ALA A 55 -2.45 -4.96 1.01
CA ALA A 55 -3.06 -6.28 0.96
C ALA A 55 -2.90 -6.94 -0.43
N ARG A 56 -3.08 -6.19 -1.52
CA ARG A 56 -2.89 -6.70 -2.89
C ARG A 56 -1.44 -7.13 -3.14
N ILE A 57 -0.46 -6.35 -2.67
CA ILE A 57 0.96 -6.72 -2.79
C ILE A 57 1.24 -8.01 -2.03
N LYS A 58 0.75 -8.12 -0.78
CA LYS A 58 0.90 -9.35 0.02
C LYS A 58 0.31 -10.57 -0.69
N ILE A 59 -0.88 -10.42 -1.28
CA ILE A 59 -1.51 -11.51 -2.05
C ILE A 59 -0.63 -11.93 -3.23
N ILE A 60 -0.11 -10.98 -4.00
CA ILE A 60 0.76 -11.29 -5.14
C ILE A 60 2.05 -12.00 -4.69
N LYS A 61 2.71 -11.50 -3.63
CA LYS A 61 3.88 -12.18 -3.05
C LYS A 61 3.56 -13.59 -2.58
N HIS A 62 2.40 -13.79 -1.94
CA HIS A 62 1.96 -15.13 -1.50
C HIS A 62 1.68 -16.06 -2.68
N LEU A 63 1.07 -15.56 -3.76
CA LEU A 63 0.83 -16.32 -4.98
C LEU A 63 2.11 -16.65 -5.75
N ARG A 64 3.16 -15.84 -5.63
CA ARG A 64 4.47 -16.07 -6.27
C ARG A 64 5.38 -16.99 -5.47
N GLY A 65 5.45 -16.77 -4.15
CA GLY A 65 6.21 -17.58 -3.21
C GLY A 65 5.42 -18.75 -2.65
N GLY A 66 4.43 -19.26 -3.40
CA GLY A 66 3.75 -20.49 -3.03
C GLY A 66 4.78 -21.60 -2.83
N MET A 67 4.72 -22.25 -1.66
CA MET A 67 5.29 -23.58 -1.47
C MET A 67 4.71 -24.55 -2.51
#